data_AF-A0A932IKZ8-F1
#
_entry.id   AF-A0A932IKZ8-F1
#
_cell.length_a   1.000
_cell.length_b   1.000
_cell.length_c   1.000
_cell.angle_alpha   90.00
_cell.angle_beta   90.00
_cell.angle_gamma   90.00
#
_symmetry.space_group_name_H-M   'P 1'
#
loop_
_entity.id
_entity.type
_entity.pdbx_description
1 polymer ?
#
loop_
_entity_poly.entity_id
_entity_poly.type
_entity_poly.pdbx_seq_one_letter_code
_entity_poly.pdbx_strand_id
1 'polypeptide(L)'
;MDVRCEKCGTEYEFDEDRIGPNGVTVKCTACGHVFKVLRKQKAAAAAGDWLVKKQDGQVVSFKQLTTLQKWIVEGRITRDDEISRNSETWKRLGNIAELDPFFAVFDKAEALNELVATGQVTGMERPLSLDGSQMLAPSSPAELADTVAPASPAAAVVAGLSEVTSPFDPSFVPPTVDPAKT
;
A
#
# COMPACT_ATOMS: atom_id res chain seq x y z
N MET A 1 1.77 25.82 -17.01
CA MET A 1 2.27 25.95 -15.62
C MET A 1 2.83 27.36 -15.46
N ASP A 2 2.42 28.09 -14.43
CA ASP A 2 2.85 29.46 -14.16
C ASP A 2 4.10 29.51 -13.25
N VAL A 3 5.10 30.25 -13.71
CA VAL A 3 6.42 30.37 -13.06
C VAL A 3 6.71 31.84 -12.82
N ARG A 4 6.89 32.23 -11.56
CA ARG A 4 7.20 33.61 -11.17
C ARG A 4 8.67 33.78 -10.84
N CYS A 5 9.29 34.83 -11.37
CA CYS A 5 10.67 35.16 -11.03
C CYS A 5 10.76 35.74 -9.61
N GLU A 6 11.55 35.14 -8.73
CA GLU A 6 11.73 35.60 -7.33
C GLU A 6 12.37 36.99 -7.19
N LYS A 7 13.02 37.52 -8.25
CA LYS A 7 13.65 38.85 -8.19
C LYS A 7 12.77 40.01 -8.64
N CYS A 8 11.88 39.78 -9.62
CA CYS A 8 11.12 40.86 -10.24
C CYS A 8 9.62 40.59 -10.31
N GLY A 9 9.18 39.38 -9.94
CA GLY A 9 7.77 39.00 -9.94
C GLY A 9 7.17 38.75 -11.32
N THR A 10 7.94 38.85 -12.41
CA THR A 10 7.43 38.53 -13.76
C THR A 10 6.93 37.10 -13.81
N GLU A 11 5.69 36.94 -14.26
CA GLU A 11 5.02 35.66 -14.46
C GLU A 11 5.28 35.17 -15.89
N TYR A 12 5.67 33.91 -16.02
CA TYR A 12 5.91 33.25 -17.29
C TYR A 12 5.06 31.97 -17.34
N GLU A 13 4.46 31.71 -18.50
CA GLU A 13 3.83 30.44 -18.79
C GLU A 13 4.88 29.48 -19.37
N PHE A 14 5.08 28.35 -18.72
CA PHE A 14 5.95 27.27 -19.19
C PHE A 14 5.13 26.00 -19.42
N ASP A 15 5.45 25.31 -20.51
CA ASP A 15 5.00 23.95 -20.78
C ASP A 15 5.63 22.98 -19.77
N GLU A 16 4.80 22.14 -19.17
CA GLU A 16 5.23 21.18 -18.14
C GLU A 16 6.21 20.14 -18.71
N ASP A 17 6.07 19.78 -19.98
CA ASP A 17 6.96 18.84 -20.69
C ASP A 17 8.42 19.32 -20.80
N ARG A 18 8.66 20.64 -20.73
CA ARG A 18 10.03 21.20 -20.71
C ARG A 18 10.65 21.21 -19.31
N ILE A 19 9.85 20.98 -18.28
CA ILE A 19 10.27 20.95 -16.87
C ILE A 19 10.41 19.48 -16.44
N GLY A 20 11.63 18.95 -16.55
CA GLY A 20 11.92 17.59 -16.07
C GLY A 20 11.68 17.41 -14.56
N PRO A 21 11.59 16.16 -14.08
CA PRO A 21 11.36 15.85 -12.66
C PRO A 21 12.44 16.41 -11.73
N ASN A 22 13.66 16.59 -12.25
CA ASN A 22 14.78 17.18 -11.51
C ASN A 22 14.79 18.72 -11.53
N GLY A 23 13.81 19.35 -12.18
CA GLY A 23 13.73 20.79 -12.42
C GLY A 23 14.59 21.28 -13.57
N VAL A 24 14.23 22.44 -14.13
CA VAL A 24 14.95 23.13 -15.20
C VAL A 24 15.49 24.47 -14.70
N THR A 25 16.71 24.80 -15.10
CA THR A 25 17.31 26.11 -14.80
C THR A 25 16.96 27.08 -15.91
N VAL A 26 16.25 28.16 -15.58
CA VAL A 26 15.82 29.19 -16.53
C VAL A 26 16.38 30.54 -16.14
N LYS A 27 16.72 31.36 -17.14
CA LYS A 27 17.10 32.76 -16.94
C LYS A 27 15.89 33.65 -17.15
N CYS A 28 15.61 34.53 -16.20
CA CYS A 28 14.59 35.57 -16.36
C CYS A 28 15.07 36.57 -17.43
N THR A 29 14.28 36.80 -18.47
CA THR A 29 14.61 37.79 -19.50
C THR A 29 14.36 39.23 -19.04
N ALA A 30 13.48 39.43 -18.06
CA ALA A 30 13.19 40.75 -17.50
C ALA A 30 14.29 41.30 -16.57
N CYS A 31 14.99 40.45 -15.81
CA CYS A 31 15.99 40.90 -14.83
C CYS A 31 17.32 40.12 -14.84
N GLY A 32 17.46 39.10 -15.70
CA GLY A 32 18.67 38.28 -15.80
C GLY A 32 18.87 37.24 -14.70
N HIS A 33 17.98 37.15 -13.71
CA HIS A 33 18.10 36.18 -12.63
C HIS A 33 17.96 34.74 -13.13
N VAL A 34 18.94 33.89 -12.81
CA VAL A 34 18.90 32.47 -13.12
C VAL A 34 18.33 31.73 -11.92
N PHE A 35 17.23 31.01 -12.11
CA PHE A 35 16.55 30.28 -11.05
C PHE A 35 16.11 28.90 -11.53
N LYS A 36 15.86 28.01 -10.58
CA LYS A 36 15.47 26.63 -10.86
C LYS A 36 13.97 26.45 -10.67
N VAL A 37 13.31 26.02 -11.73
CA VAL A 37 11.87 25.73 -11.74
C VAL A 37 11.70 24.23 -11.57
N LEU A 38 11.02 23.82 -10.52
CA LEU A 38 10.60 22.44 -10.33
C LEU A 38 9.10 22.35 -10.58
N ARG A 39 8.66 21.32 -11.30
CA ARG A 39 7.23 20.99 -11.34
C ARG A 39 6.80 20.66 -9.92
N LYS A 40 5.78 21.35 -9.40
CA LYS A 40 5.11 20.93 -8.18
C LYS A 40 4.31 19.71 -8.58
N GLN A 41 4.92 18.52 -8.52
CA GLN A 41 4.15 17.30 -8.71
C GLN A 41 3.00 17.37 -7.73
N LYS A 42 1.77 17.40 -8.28
CA LYS A 42 0.53 17.13 -7.56
C LYS A 42 0.87 16.06 -6.53
N ALA A 43 0.59 16.32 -5.26
CA ALA A 43 0.98 15.48 -4.13
C ALA A 43 0.33 14.08 -4.22
N ALA A 44 0.70 13.31 -5.22
CA ALA A 44 0.68 11.87 -5.22
C ALA A 44 1.63 11.53 -4.07
N ALA A 45 1.08 10.86 -3.05
CA ALA A 45 1.74 10.54 -1.80
C ALA A 45 3.25 10.38 -1.99
N ALA A 46 4.02 11.24 -1.31
CA ALA A 46 5.45 11.38 -1.51
C ALA A 46 6.08 10.01 -1.69
N ALA A 47 6.67 9.78 -2.87
CA ALA A 47 7.03 8.46 -3.40
C ALA A 47 7.57 7.52 -2.31
N GLY A 48 6.71 6.65 -1.78
CA GLY A 48 7.02 5.79 -0.63
C GLY A 48 5.97 5.80 0.49
N ASP A 49 5.09 6.80 0.56
CA ASP A 49 4.01 6.86 1.53
C ASP A 49 2.80 6.04 1.04
N TRP A 50 2.36 5.09 1.87
CA TRP A 50 1.14 4.32 1.65
C TRP A 50 -0.08 5.17 2.02
N LEU A 51 -1.15 5.07 1.26
CA LEU A 51 -2.44 5.67 1.56
C LEU A 51 -3.47 4.58 1.81
N VAL A 52 -4.37 4.81 2.76
CA VAL A 52 -5.60 4.04 2.90
C VAL A 52 -6.78 4.98 2.79
N LYS A 53 -7.76 4.62 1.97
CA LYS A 53 -9.06 5.25 1.91
C LYS A 53 -10.03 4.39 2.72
N LYS A 54 -10.59 4.98 3.77
CA LYS A 54 -11.63 4.34 4.57
C LYS A 54 -12.99 4.36 3.87
N GLN A 55 -13.91 3.51 4.30
CA GLN A 55 -15.32 3.54 3.87
C GLN A 55 -16.01 4.90 4.12
N ASP A 56 -15.54 5.64 5.13
CA ASP A 56 -15.97 7.01 5.45
C ASP A 56 -15.51 8.07 4.43
N GLY A 57 -14.65 7.69 3.47
CA GLY A 57 -14.05 8.58 2.47
C GLY A 57 -12.78 9.28 2.97
N GLN A 58 -12.42 9.12 4.24
CA GLN A 58 -11.18 9.67 4.79
C GLN A 58 -9.94 8.92 4.27
N VAL A 59 -9.02 9.65 3.65
CA VAL A 59 -7.73 9.14 3.18
C VAL A 59 -6.65 9.44 4.21
N VAL A 60 -5.98 8.39 4.70
CA VAL A 60 -4.89 8.47 5.67
C VAL A 60 -3.60 7.99 5.03
N SER A 61 -2.54 8.79 5.11
CA SER A 61 -1.21 8.42 4.61
C SER A 61 -0.28 7.99 5.74
N PHE A 62 0.50 6.94 5.53
CA PHE A 62 1.49 6.44 6.48
C PHE A 62 2.74 5.92 5.78
N LYS A 63 3.89 5.96 6.46
CA LYS A 63 5.17 5.58 5.86
C LYS A 63 5.50 4.08 5.99
N GLN A 64 4.89 3.37 6.96
CA GLN A 64 5.24 1.99 7.31
C GLN A 64 4.04 1.05 7.38
N LEU A 65 4.15 -0.14 6.78
CA LEU A 65 3.10 -1.17 6.82
C LEU A 65 2.73 -1.62 8.24
N THR A 66 3.67 -1.59 9.18
CA THR A 66 3.42 -1.86 10.61
C THR A 66 2.39 -0.91 11.22
N THR A 67 2.28 0.33 10.70
CA THR A 67 1.25 1.28 11.15
C THR A 67 -0.15 0.82 10.74
N LEU A 68 -0.27 0.29 9.52
CA LEU A 68 -1.51 -0.30 9.00
C LEU A 68 -1.95 -1.49 9.84
N GLN A 69 -1.03 -2.40 10.14
CA GLN A 69 -1.32 -3.58 10.96
C GLN A 69 -1.88 -3.19 12.32
N LYS A 70 -1.27 -2.19 12.97
CA LYS A 70 -1.79 -1.66 14.25
C LYS A 70 -3.20 -1.07 14.10
N TRP A 71 -3.50 -0.40 13.00
CA TRP A 71 -4.82 0.16 12.75
C TRP A 71 -5.89 -0.91 12.48
N ILE A 72 -5.52 -2.05 11.89
CA ILE A 72 -6.40 -3.21 11.75
C ILE A 72 -6.73 -3.78 13.13
N VAL A 73 -5.71 -3.97 13.99
CA VAL A 73 -5.92 -4.50 15.36
C VAL A 73 -6.72 -3.53 16.24
N GLU A 74 -6.54 -2.22 16.08
CA GLU A 74 -7.29 -1.17 16.79
C GLU A 74 -8.73 -1.00 16.24
N GLY A 75 -9.08 -1.64 15.12
CA GLY A 75 -10.39 -1.56 14.49
C GLY A 75 -10.67 -0.25 13.74
N ARG A 76 -9.63 0.53 13.45
CA ARG A 76 -9.76 1.77 12.66
C ARG A 76 -9.78 1.52 11.16
N ILE A 77 -9.41 0.31 10.75
CA ILE A 77 -9.39 -0.18 9.37
C ILE A 77 -10.00 -1.58 9.33
N THR A 78 -10.85 -1.80 8.35
CA THR A 78 -11.63 -3.00 8.06
C THR A 78 -11.20 -3.63 6.72
N ARG A 79 -11.74 -4.82 6.39
CA ARG A 79 -11.39 -5.50 5.12
C ARG A 79 -11.91 -4.78 3.87
N ASP A 80 -12.94 -3.95 4.01
CA ASP A 80 -13.57 -3.24 2.88
C ASP A 80 -12.77 -2.01 2.45
N ASP A 81 -11.91 -1.50 3.34
CA ASP A 81 -11.07 -0.34 3.09
C ASP A 81 -10.03 -0.60 1.99
N GLU A 82 -9.61 0.47 1.32
CA GLU A 82 -8.73 0.40 0.15
C GLU A 82 -7.35 0.97 0.46
N ILE A 83 -6.29 0.28 0.04
CA ILE A 83 -4.89 0.71 0.18
C ILE A 83 -4.25 1.01 -1.18
N SER A 84 -3.42 2.06 -1.25
CA SER A 84 -2.68 2.48 -2.42
C SER A 84 -1.27 2.94 -2.06
N ARG A 85 -0.26 2.63 -2.88
CA ARG A 85 1.13 3.06 -2.66
C ARG A 85 1.50 4.34 -3.41
N ASN A 86 0.72 4.69 -4.43
CA ASN A 86 1.00 5.80 -5.35
C ASN A 86 -0.26 6.65 -5.63
N SER A 87 -1.33 6.47 -4.84
CA SER A 87 -2.67 7.07 -5.03
C SER A 87 -3.37 6.73 -6.35
N GLU A 88 -2.77 5.89 -7.20
CA GLU A 88 -3.25 5.58 -8.54
C GLU A 88 -3.90 4.21 -8.61
N THR A 89 -3.30 3.21 -7.95
CA THR A 89 -3.89 1.87 -7.81
C THR A 89 -4.40 1.65 -6.39
N TRP A 90 -5.72 1.50 -6.25
CA TRP A 90 -6.38 1.17 -4.99
C TRP A 90 -6.71 -0.32 -4.96
N LYS A 91 -6.30 -1.01 -3.90
CA LYS A 91 -6.61 -2.43 -3.67
C LYS A 91 -7.35 -2.57 -2.36
N ARG A 92 -8.43 -3.36 -2.35
CA ARG A 92 -9.11 -3.70 -1.09
C ARG A 92 -8.18 -4.47 -0.18
N LEU A 93 -8.16 -4.11 1.10
CA LEU A 93 -7.31 -4.75 2.08
C LEU A 93 -7.62 -6.25 2.23
N GLY A 94 -8.89 -6.63 2.09
CA GLY A 94 -9.31 -8.04 2.06
C GLY A 94 -8.84 -8.83 0.83
N ASN A 95 -8.24 -8.21 -0.19
CA ASN A 95 -7.65 -8.91 -1.34
C ASN A 95 -6.17 -9.27 -1.10
N ILE A 96 -5.55 -8.76 -0.04
CA ILE A 96 -4.14 -8.97 0.28
C ILE A 96 -4.05 -10.16 1.24
N ALA A 97 -3.67 -11.33 0.72
CA ALA A 97 -3.57 -12.57 1.51
C ALA A 97 -2.66 -12.44 2.75
N GLU A 98 -1.68 -11.55 2.70
CA GLU A 98 -0.74 -11.29 3.79
C GLU A 98 -1.42 -10.63 5.01
N LEU A 99 -2.56 -9.97 4.81
CA LEU A 99 -3.32 -9.29 5.88
C LEU A 99 -4.44 -10.15 6.48
N ASP A 100 -4.81 -11.25 5.82
CA ASP A 100 -5.88 -12.18 6.21
C ASP A 100 -5.80 -12.67 7.67
N PRO A 101 -4.64 -13.14 8.20
CA PRO A 101 -4.56 -13.60 9.58
C PRO A 101 -4.79 -12.47 10.61
N PHE A 102 -4.53 -11.20 10.26
CA PHE A 102 -4.78 -10.07 11.14
C PHE A 102 -6.27 -9.70 11.18
N PHE A 103 -6.97 -9.82 10.05
CA PHE A 103 -8.42 -9.67 10.00
C PHE A 103 -9.14 -10.76 10.78
N ALA A 104 -8.67 -12.01 10.75
CA ALA A 104 -9.25 -13.09 11.55
C ALA A 104 -9.17 -12.83 13.06
N VAL A 105 -8.08 -12.21 13.53
CA VAL A 105 -7.94 -11.80 14.94
C VAL A 105 -8.86 -10.62 15.27
N PHE A 106 -8.95 -9.64 14.37
CA PHE A 106 -9.85 -8.50 14.53
C PHE A 106 -11.32 -8.92 14.57
N ASP A 107 -11.76 -9.74 13.62
CA ASP A 107 -13.14 -10.27 13.52
C ASP A 107 -13.52 -11.06 14.79
N LYS A 108 -12.59 -11.89 15.30
CA LYS A 108 -12.81 -12.60 16.56
C LYS A 108 -12.87 -11.68 17.78
N ALA A 109 -12.08 -10.61 17.81
CA ALA A 109 -12.12 -9.62 18.88
C ALA A 109 -13.40 -8.77 18.82
N GLU A 110 -13.83 -8.37 17.62
CA GLU A 110 -15.08 -7.65 17.38
C GLU A 110 -16.29 -8.51 17.78
N ALA A 111 -16.35 -9.76 17.31
CA ALA A 111 -17.44 -10.68 17.64
C ALA A 111 -17.55 -10.91 19.16
N LEU A 112 -16.42 -11.08 19.86
CA LEU A 112 -16.41 -11.19 21.32
C LEU A 112 -16.87 -9.89 22.01
N ASN A 113 -16.45 -8.73 21.49
CA ASN A 113 -16.89 -7.44 22.00
C ASN A 113 -18.40 -7.21 21.75
N GLU A 114 -18.91 -7.63 20.59
CA GLU A 114 -20.32 -7.53 20.24
C GLU A 114 -21.19 -8.45 21.12
N LEU A 115 -20.74 -9.68 21.41
CA LEU A 115 -21.38 -10.59 22.37
C LEU A 115 -21.45 -10.00 23.79
N VAL A 116 -20.42 -9.24 24.19
CA VAL A 116 -20.40 -8.50 25.46
C VAL A 116 -21.32 -7.28 25.40
N ALA A 117 -21.34 -6.55 24.29
CA ALA A 117 -22.10 -5.31 24.12
C ALA A 117 -23.63 -5.54 23.94
N THR A 118 -24.02 -6.64 23.28
CA THR A 118 -25.43 -7.02 23.06
C THR A 118 -26.07 -7.68 24.27
N GLY A 119 -25.35 -7.87 25.38
CA GLY A 119 -25.94 -8.28 26.66
C GLY A 119 -26.65 -9.63 26.62
N GLN A 120 -26.24 -10.56 25.76
CA GLN A 120 -26.76 -11.95 25.76
C GLN A 120 -26.23 -12.79 26.93
N VAL A 121 -25.58 -12.17 27.92
CA VAL A 121 -25.37 -12.76 29.26
C VAL A 121 -26.50 -12.31 30.21
N THR A 122 -27.75 -12.62 29.85
CA THR A 122 -28.84 -12.61 30.83
C THR A 122 -29.38 -14.02 30.97
N GLY A 123 -29.12 -14.62 32.14
CA GLY A 123 -29.83 -15.81 32.61
C GLY A 123 -29.10 -17.15 32.48
N MET A 124 -28.04 -17.36 33.27
CA MET A 124 -27.83 -18.69 33.86
C MET A 124 -27.80 -18.50 35.38
N GLU A 125 -28.99 -18.31 35.93
CA GLU A 125 -29.26 -18.45 37.35
C GLU A 125 -29.05 -19.91 37.79
N ARG A 126 -28.31 -20.04 38.90
CA ARG A 126 -27.79 -21.28 39.49
C ARG A 126 -28.90 -22.24 39.93
N PRO A 127 -28.58 -23.54 40.06
CA PRO A 127 -28.59 -24.04 41.43
C PRO A 127 -27.29 -24.73 41.84
N LEU A 128 -27.19 -24.83 43.15
CA LEU A 128 -26.11 -25.37 43.96
C LEU A 128 -25.84 -26.84 43.62
N SER A 129 -24.59 -27.20 43.36
CA SER A 129 -24.05 -28.53 43.68
C SER A 129 -22.68 -28.37 44.31
N LEU A 130 -22.68 -28.29 45.64
CA LEU A 130 -21.54 -28.66 46.47
C LEU A 130 -21.57 -30.18 46.59
N ASP A 131 -20.86 -30.85 45.70
CA ASP A 131 -20.41 -32.23 45.88
C ASP A 131 -19.01 -32.26 45.26
N GLY A 132 -17.93 -32.43 46.00
CA GLY A 132 -17.78 -33.49 46.98
C GLY A 132 -16.88 -34.56 46.38
N SER A 133 -15.58 -34.25 46.27
CA SER A 133 -14.51 -35.25 46.26
C SER A 133 -14.41 -36.22 45.07
N GLN A 134 -13.39 -36.05 44.23
CA GLN A 134 -12.20 -36.92 44.27
C GLN A 134 -11.14 -36.51 43.22
N MET A 135 -9.98 -36.08 43.74
CA MET A 135 -8.62 -36.53 43.40
C MET A 135 -8.53 -37.62 42.31
N LEU A 136 -7.61 -37.58 41.33
CA LEU A 136 -6.16 -37.73 41.48
C LEU A 136 -5.44 -37.30 40.17
N ALA A 137 -4.28 -36.65 40.29
CA ALA A 137 -3.22 -36.61 39.25
C ALA A 137 -2.28 -37.84 39.45
N PRO A 138 -1.13 -38.04 38.75
CA PRO A 138 -0.60 -37.49 37.50
C PRO A 138 0.04 -38.56 36.55
N SER A 139 0.52 -38.11 35.38
CA SER A 139 1.70 -38.60 34.61
C SER A 139 1.71 -39.92 33.81
N SER A 140 2.22 -39.76 32.57
CA SER A 140 3.20 -40.61 31.84
C SER A 140 2.67 -41.62 30.79
N PRO A 141 3.49 -42.03 29.80
CA PRO A 141 4.29 -41.24 28.83
C PRO A 141 4.07 -41.71 27.36
N ALA A 142 4.90 -41.17 26.44
CA ALA A 142 5.18 -41.56 25.05
C ALA A 142 5.01 -43.08 24.73
N GLU A 143 4.58 -43.49 23.55
CA GLU A 143 5.31 -43.54 22.26
C GLU A 143 4.29 -44.13 21.23
N LEU A 144 4.28 -43.86 19.92
CA LEU A 144 5.04 -44.49 18.83
C LEU A 144 4.66 -43.70 17.55
N ALA A 145 5.58 -42.96 16.91
CA ALA A 145 6.41 -43.41 15.79
C ALA A 145 5.62 -44.06 14.63
N ASP A 146 5.31 -43.28 13.58
CA ASP A 146 5.29 -43.82 12.23
C ASP A 146 6.10 -42.93 11.29
N THR A 147 6.97 -43.62 10.58
CA THR A 147 8.05 -43.13 9.74
C THR A 147 7.59 -43.27 8.31
N VAL A 148 7.83 -42.25 7.47
CA VAL A 148 8.42 -42.46 6.14
C VAL A 148 8.69 -41.10 5.49
N ALA A 149 9.98 -40.86 5.28
CA ALA A 149 10.54 -39.79 4.48
C ALA A 149 10.84 -40.32 3.05
N PRO A 150 11.61 -39.63 2.19
CA PRO A 150 11.08 -38.88 1.04
C PRO A 150 11.54 -39.46 -0.31
N ALA A 151 10.89 -39.05 -1.41
CA ALA A 151 11.41 -39.28 -2.75
C ALA A 151 11.45 -37.98 -3.54
N SER A 152 12.65 -37.40 -3.59
CA SER A 152 13.14 -36.58 -4.71
C SER A 152 13.47 -37.54 -5.87
N PRO A 153 13.42 -37.07 -7.13
CA PRO A 153 14.72 -36.79 -7.75
C PRO A 153 14.79 -35.53 -8.60
N ALA A 154 16.03 -35.07 -8.67
CA ALA A 154 16.62 -34.02 -9.47
C ALA A 154 16.48 -34.18 -11.00
N ALA A 155 16.45 -33.05 -11.69
CA ALA A 155 17.25 -32.74 -12.89
C ALA A 155 16.96 -31.27 -13.28
N ALA A 156 17.87 -30.31 -13.09
CA ALA A 156 19.12 -30.08 -13.83
C ALA A 156 18.90 -29.26 -15.12
N VAL A 157 19.60 -28.12 -15.16
CA VAL A 157 20.10 -27.33 -16.32
C VAL A 157 19.02 -26.62 -17.19
N VAL A 158 19.21 -25.43 -17.77
CA VAL A 158 20.36 -24.69 -18.29
C VAL A 158 20.01 -23.19 -18.37
N ALA A 159 21.05 -22.38 -18.47
CA ALA A 159 21.09 -21.00 -18.94
C ALA A 159 20.14 -20.64 -20.09
N GLY A 160 19.70 -19.37 -20.10
CA GLY A 160 18.97 -18.79 -21.22
C GLY A 160 18.80 -17.28 -21.09
N LEU A 161 19.90 -16.54 -21.17
CA LEU A 161 19.88 -15.12 -21.53
C LEU A 161 19.23 -15.01 -22.92
N SER A 162 18.15 -14.25 -23.03
CA SER A 162 17.61 -13.80 -24.31
C SER A 162 17.22 -12.34 -24.18
N GLU A 163 18.28 -11.54 -24.19
CA GLU A 163 18.31 -10.24 -24.85
C GLU A 163 17.91 -10.44 -26.32
N VAL A 164 16.91 -9.71 -26.83
CA VAL A 164 16.91 -9.14 -28.19
C VAL A 164 15.56 -8.48 -28.53
N THR A 165 15.63 -7.15 -28.68
CA THR A 165 14.95 -6.32 -29.67
C THR A 165 13.41 -6.31 -29.70
N SER A 166 12.82 -5.26 -29.12
CA SER A 166 11.59 -4.70 -29.68
C SER A 166 11.99 -3.81 -30.86
N PRO A 167 11.45 -4.05 -32.08
CA PRO A 167 11.69 -3.15 -33.19
C PRO A 167 11.06 -1.79 -32.89
N PHE A 168 11.93 -0.77 -32.86
CA PHE A 168 11.59 0.60 -33.17
C PHE A 168 10.67 0.61 -34.40
N ASP A 169 9.47 1.16 -34.24
CA ASP A 169 8.59 1.53 -35.34
C ASP A 169 9.12 2.84 -35.97
N PRO A 170 9.64 2.85 -37.21
CA PRO A 170 10.11 4.06 -37.87
C PRO A 170 9.02 4.58 -38.82
N SER A 171 7.86 4.96 -38.30
CA SER A 171 6.83 5.63 -39.10
C SER A 171 6.12 6.78 -38.38
N PHE A 172 6.83 7.46 -37.47
CA PHE A 172 6.40 8.80 -37.05
C PHE A 172 7.18 9.87 -37.80
N VAL A 173 6.61 10.31 -38.90
CA VAL A 173 7.05 11.46 -39.70
C VAL A 173 6.71 12.73 -38.91
N PRO A 174 7.68 13.57 -38.48
CA PRO A 174 7.36 14.84 -37.87
C PRO A 174 6.72 15.78 -38.91
N PRO A 175 5.73 16.61 -38.55
CA PRO A 175 5.23 17.63 -39.45
C PRO A 175 6.34 18.64 -39.74
N THR A 176 6.62 18.85 -41.03
CA THR A 176 7.47 19.93 -41.50
C THR A 176 6.84 21.26 -41.07
N VAL A 177 7.58 22.07 -40.32
CA VAL A 177 7.21 23.46 -40.04
C VAL A 177 7.70 24.28 -41.22
N ASP A 178 6.78 24.75 -42.05
CA ASP A 178 7.03 25.76 -43.09
C ASP A 178 7.36 27.11 -42.41
N PRO A 179 8.55 27.70 -42.61
CA PRO A 179 8.80 29.07 -42.20
C PRO A 179 8.54 30.01 -43.38
N ALA A 180 7.28 30.34 -43.63
CA ALA A 180 6.92 31.52 -44.41
C ALA A 180 5.44 31.85 -44.23
N LYS A 181 5.14 33.00 -43.61
CA LYS A 181 4.56 34.17 -44.32
C LYS A 181 4.03 35.22 -43.33
N THR A 182 4.60 36.42 -43.50
CA THR A 182 4.13 37.78 -43.17
C THR A 182 4.05 38.27 -41.74
#